data_AF-A0A7Z2GDU6-F1
#
_entry.id   AF-A0A7Z2GDU6-F1
#
_cell.length_a   1.000
_cell.length_b   1.000
_cell.length_c   1.000
_cell.angle_alpha   90.00
_cell.angle_beta   90.00
_cell.angle_gamma   90.00
#
_symmetry.space_group_name_H-M   'P 1'
#
loop_
_entity.id
_entity.type
_entity.pdbx_description
1 polymer ?
#
loop_
_entity_poly.entity_id
_entity_poly.type
_entity_poly.pdbx_seq_one_letter_code
_entity_poly.pdbx_strand_id
1 'polypeptide(L)'
;METRLDTFNGWQMTASVESRPTTGKSRYYIVPPLAYKESSKAKLVRPARFRYTSASFENADDAFEVAFGVCKRAIMGAITARSL
;
A
#
# COMPACT_ATOMS: atom_id res chain seq x y z
N MET A 1 -12.66 8.65 -1.43
CA MET A 1 -11.63 7.60 -1.28
C MET A 1 -11.05 7.31 -2.66
N GLU A 2 -9.73 7.29 -2.76
CA GLU A 2 -8.97 6.99 -3.98
C GLU A 2 -8.24 5.66 -3.81
N THR A 3 -8.15 4.87 -4.88
CA THR A 3 -7.41 3.59 -4.87
C THR A 3 -6.48 3.57 -6.07
N ARG A 4 -5.21 3.21 -5.83
CA ARG A 4 -4.20 3.11 -6.88
C ARG A 4 -3.60 1.73 -6.94
N LEU A 5 -3.22 1.38 -8.17
CA LEU A 5 -2.50 0.17 -8.51
C LEU A 5 -1.10 0.55 -8.96
N ASP A 6 -0.11 -0.22 -8.52
CA ASP A 6 1.27 -0.10 -8.96
C ASP A 6 1.87 -1.51 -9.10
N THR A 7 3.03 -1.61 -9.77
CA THR A 7 3.72 -2.87 -9.99
C THR A 7 5.16 -2.82 -9.50
N PHE A 8 5.62 -3.89 -8.87
CA PHE A 8 6.98 -4.02 -8.37
C PHE A 8 7.45 -5.47 -8.50
N ASN A 9 8.54 -5.71 -9.23
CA ASN A 9 9.15 -7.04 -9.42
C ASN A 9 8.17 -8.14 -9.87
N GLY A 10 7.22 -7.81 -10.76
CA GLY A 10 6.19 -8.76 -11.21
C GLY A 10 5.05 -9.00 -10.20
N TRP A 11 4.97 -8.19 -9.15
CA TRP A 11 3.85 -8.15 -8.22
C TRP A 11 3.02 -6.89 -8.45
N GLN A 12 1.70 -7.03 -8.40
CA GLN A 12 0.77 -5.91 -8.36
C GLN A 12 0.50 -5.53 -6.91
N MET A 13 0.51 -4.24 -6.63
CA MET A 13 0.20 -3.63 -5.34
C MET A 13 -1.09 -2.82 -5.47
N THR A 14 -1.87 -2.80 -4.40
CA THR A 14 -3.12 -2.04 -4.30
C THR A 14 -3.13 -1.30 -2.96
N ALA A 15 -3.32 0.00 -3.03
CA ALA A 15 -3.42 0.88 -1.88
C ALA A 15 -4.63 1.78 -2.02
N SER A 16 -5.26 2.11 -0.90
CA SER A 16 -6.35 3.08 -0.84
C SER A 16 -6.00 4.22 0.09
N VAL A 17 -6.33 5.44 -0.31
CA VAL A 17 -6.13 6.67 0.45
C VAL A 17 -7.45 7.41 0.54
N GLU A 18 -7.77 7.94 1.72
CA GLU A 18 -8.96 8.73 1.96
C GLU A 18 -8.59 10.13 2.39
N SER A 19 -9.20 11.12 1.72
CA SER A 19 -9.17 12.51 2.16
C SER A 19 -10.21 12.72 3.24
N ARG A 20 -9.80 13.28 4.37
CA ARG A 20 -10.68 13.67 5.48
C ARG A 20 -10.48 15.15 5.81
N PRO A 21 -11.56 15.90 6.06
CA PRO A 21 -11.45 17.28 6.51
C PRO A 21 -10.92 17.34 7.95
N THR A 22 -9.86 18.11 8.17
CA THR A 22 -9.24 18.36 9.48
C THR A 22 -8.94 19.84 9.62
N THR A 23 -9.58 20.52 10.58
CA THR A 23 -9.33 21.93 10.95
C THR A 23 -9.10 22.86 9.75
N GLY A 24 -10.05 22.90 8.81
CA GLY A 24 -10.03 23.80 7.66
C GLY A 24 -9.11 23.40 6.49
N LYS A 25 -8.47 22.22 6.54
CA LYS A 25 -7.71 21.65 5.42
C LYS A 25 -8.04 20.18 5.21
N SER A 26 -7.89 19.70 3.99
CA SER A 26 -7.98 18.26 3.70
C SER A 26 -6.68 17.57 4.05
N ARG A 27 -6.75 16.47 4.79
CA ARG A 27 -5.63 15.59 5.12
C ARG A 27 -5.89 14.20 4.53
N TYR A 28 -4.85 13.55 4.04
CA TYR A 28 -4.95 12.24 3.40
C TYR A 28 -4.49 11.14 4.35
N TYR A 29 -5.19 10.01 4.37
CA TYR A 29 -4.95 8.90 5.28
C TYR A 29 -4.88 7.59 4.49
N ILE A 30 -3.92 6.73 4.81
CA ILE A 30 -3.83 5.39 4.24
C ILE A 30 -4.94 4.52 4.84
N VAL A 31 -5.75 3.91 3.98
CA VAL A 31 -6.87 3.06 4.36
C VAL A 31 -6.49 1.59 4.17
N PRO A 32 -6.61 0.74 5.20
CA PRO A 32 -6.41 -0.69 5.06
C PRO A 32 -7.58 -1.36 4.34
N PRO A 33 -7.37 -2.54 3.73
CA PRO A 33 -6.10 -3.25 3.64
C PRO A 33 -5.21 -2.73 2.51
N LEU A 34 -3.91 -2.65 2.78
CA LEU A 34 -2.90 -2.64 1.73
C LEU A 34 -2.73 -4.07 1.21
N ALA A 35 -2.78 -4.25 -0.10
CA ALA A 35 -2.80 -5.55 -0.73
C ALA A 35 -1.69 -5.69 -1.79
N TYR A 36 -1.16 -6.90 -1.93
CA TYR A 36 -0.27 -7.24 -3.03
C TYR A 36 -0.54 -8.66 -3.54
N LYS A 37 -0.32 -8.89 -4.84
CA LYS A 37 -0.43 -10.21 -5.48
C LYS A 37 0.63 -10.37 -6.55
N GLU A 38 1.11 -11.59 -6.75
CA GLU A 38 2.06 -11.90 -7.83
C GLU A 38 1.28 -11.91 -9.15
N SER A 39 1.71 -11.13 -10.16
CA SER A 39 0.98 -10.99 -11.43
C SER A 39 0.81 -12.32 -12.16
N SER A 40 1.78 -13.24 -11.98
CA SER A 40 1.74 -14.60 -12.54
C SER A 40 0.79 -15.54 -11.80
N LYS A 41 0.32 -15.20 -10.59
CA LYS A 41 -0.59 -16.04 -9.80
C LYS A 41 -1.95 -15.36 -9.66
N ALA A 42 -2.94 -15.91 -10.35
CA ALA A 42 -4.29 -15.34 -10.45
C ALA A 42 -5.05 -15.14 -9.12
N LYS A 43 -4.58 -15.66 -7.97
CA LYS A 43 -5.47 -15.85 -6.81
C LYS A 43 -4.94 -15.53 -5.41
N LEU A 44 -3.72 -15.01 -5.23
CA LEU A 44 -3.21 -14.76 -3.88
C LEU A 44 -3.00 -13.27 -3.59
N VAL A 45 -4.07 -12.62 -3.13
CA VAL A 45 -3.98 -11.28 -2.51
C VAL A 45 -3.51 -11.46 -1.08
N ARG A 46 -2.31 -10.97 -0.76
CA ARG A 46 -1.78 -10.97 0.60
C ARG A 46 -1.93 -9.56 1.19
N PRO A 47 -2.55 -9.42 2.37
CA PRO A 47 -2.52 -8.16 3.08
C PRO A 47 -1.08 -7.85 3.51
N ALA A 48 -0.62 -6.62 3.30
CA ALA A 48 0.65 -6.17 3.86
C ALA A 48 0.48 -6.05 5.38
N ARG A 49 1.11 -6.97 6.13
CA ARG A 49 1.01 -7.06 7.60
C ARG A 49 1.89 -6.04 8.34
N PHE A 50 2.54 -5.13 7.62
CA PHE A 50 3.41 -4.13 8.25
C PHE A 50 2.57 -3.02 8.86
N ARG A 51 2.89 -2.65 10.11
CA ARG A 51 2.36 -1.44 10.75
C ARG A 51 2.73 -0.25 9.86
N TYR A 52 1.77 0.27 9.13
CA TYR A 52 1.90 1.58 8.49
C TYR A 52 1.50 2.64 9.50
N THR A 53 2.03 3.84 9.34
CA THR A 53 1.75 4.94 10.27
C THR A 53 0.29 5.35 10.11
N SER A 54 -0.42 5.57 11.23
CA SER A 54 -1.73 6.24 11.24
C SER A 54 -1.62 7.74 10.89
N ALA A 55 -0.51 8.13 10.26
CA ALA A 55 -0.16 9.50 9.97
C ALA A 55 -1.08 10.07 8.90
N SER A 56 -1.35 11.35 9.02
CA SER A 56 -2.00 12.15 8.00
C SER A 56 -0.97 12.78 7.08
N PHE A 57 -1.28 12.82 5.79
CA PHE A 57 -0.46 13.42 4.74
C PHE A 57 -1.11 14.70 4.20
N GLU A 58 -0.31 15.60 3.65
CA GLU A 58 -0.81 16.87 3.06
C GLU A 58 -1.30 16.70 1.62
N ASN A 59 -0.74 15.73 0.91
CA ASN A 59 -1.16 15.35 -0.43
C ASN A 59 -1.41 13.83 -0.50
N ALA A 60 -2.14 13.40 -1.52
CA ALA A 60 -2.44 11.99 -1.72
C ALA A 60 -1.22 11.19 -2.20
N ASP A 61 -0.34 11.82 -2.97
CA ASP A 61 0.80 11.14 -3.60
C ASP A 61 1.81 10.63 -2.56
N ASP A 62 2.14 11.42 -1.54
CA ASP A 62 2.97 11.03 -0.40
C ASP A 62 2.33 9.87 0.37
N ALA A 63 1.01 9.90 0.57
CA ALA A 63 0.28 8.82 1.22
C ALA A 63 0.37 7.53 0.42
N PHE A 64 0.24 7.61 -0.91
CA PHE A 64 0.41 6.48 -1.80
C PHE A 64 1.86 5.97 -1.85
N GLU A 65 2.85 6.86 -1.86
CA GLU A 65 4.27 6.48 -1.84
C GLU A 65 4.61 5.68 -0.58
N VAL A 66 4.15 6.13 0.59
CA VAL A 66 4.33 5.39 1.85
C VAL A 66 3.58 4.06 1.83
N ALA A 67 2.34 4.04 1.33
CA ALA A 67 1.55 2.81 1.22
C ALA A 67 2.23 1.77 0.30
N PHE A 68 2.73 2.19 -0.86
CA PHE A 68 3.46 1.31 -1.77
C PHE A 68 4.81 0.90 -1.19
N GLY A 69 5.52 1.76 -0.47
CA GLY A 69 6.74 1.40 0.25
C GLY A 69 6.51 0.29 1.29
N VAL A 70 5.34 0.26 1.92
CA VAL A 70 4.92 -0.84 2.81
C VAL A 70 4.69 -2.15 2.02
N CYS A 71 3.98 -2.08 0.89
CA CYS A 71 3.77 -3.23 0.01
C CYS A 71 5.09 -3.78 -0.54
N LYS A 72 6.02 -2.92 -0.98
CA LYS A 72 7.34 -3.33 -1.49
C LYS A 72 8.13 -4.10 -0.44
N ARG A 73 8.15 -3.64 0.81
CA ARG A 73 8.79 -4.37 1.93
C ARG A 73 8.14 -5.73 2.19
N ALA A 74 6.81 -5.80 2.14
CA ALA A 74 6.08 -7.07 2.28
C ALA A 74 6.38 -8.05 1.14
N ILE A 75 6.45 -7.57 -0.10
CA ILE A 75 6.81 -8.36 -1.27
C ILE A 75 8.24 -8.88 -1.15
N MET A 76 9.20 -8.01 -0.79
CA MET A 76 10.60 -8.42 -0.61
C MET A 76 10.71 -9.51 0.46
N GLY A 77 10.04 -9.36 1.60
CA GLY A 77 10.00 -10.40 2.63
C GLY A 77 9.39 -11.72 2.13
N ALA A 78 8.34 -11.66 1.31
CA ALA A 78 7.73 -12.83 0.70
C ALA A 78 8.62 -13.50 -0.37
N ILE A 79 9.43 -12.73 -1.09
CA ILE A 79 10.43 -13.24 -2.04
C ILE A 79 11.56 -13.93 -1.27
N THR A 80 12.15 -13.27 -0.28
CA THR A 80 13.25 -13.84 0.54
C THR A 80 12.82 -15.15 1.23
N ALA A 81 11.60 -15.20 1.77
CA ALA A 81 11.08 -16.41 2.42
C ALA A 81 10.83 -17.59 1.47
N ARG A 82 10.83 -17.38 0.14
CA ARG A 82 10.72 -18.45 -0.88
C ARG A 82 12.09 -18.95 -1.34
N SER A 83 13.15 -18.18 -1.09
CA SER A 83 14.53 -18.49 -1.48
C SER A 83 15.32 -19.24 -0.40
N LEU A 84 14.70 -19.43 0.77
CA LEU A 84 15.17 -20.28 1.88
C LEU A 84 14.42 -21.62 1.84
#